data_AF-A0A537WCQ8-F1
#
_entry.id   AF-A0A537WCQ8-F1
#
_cell.length_a   1.000
_cell.length_b   1.000
_cell.length_c   1.000
_cell.angle_alpha   90.00
_cell.angle_beta   90.00
_cell.angle_gamma   90.00
#
_symmetry.space_group_name_H-M   'P 1'
#
loop_
_entity.id
_entity.type
_entity.pdbx_description
1 polymer ?
#
loop_
_entity_poly.entity_id
_entity_poly.type
_entity_poly.pdbx_seq_one_letter_code
_entity_poly.pdbx_strand_id
1 'polypeptide(L)'
;MQAEPGSPRYAAASPITYVDRTDPPTLLVNSTHEIVPIEQALELAHKLEKARVPNRLLELPGSRHATASEESAWPATLRFLQRHLNHWQRRPSLEC
;
A
#
# COMPACT_ATOMS: atom_id res chain seq x y z
N MET A 1 1.49 -30.51 -7.74
CA MET A 1 2.29 -29.42 -8.32
C MET A 1 2.65 -28.49 -7.18
N GLN A 2 3.78 -28.73 -6.50
CA GLN A 2 4.26 -27.87 -5.41
C GLN A 2 5.37 -27.01 -6.01
N ALA A 3 5.31 -25.69 -5.80
CA ALA A 3 6.31 -24.78 -6.32
C ALA A 3 7.40 -24.55 -5.26
N GLU A 4 8.64 -24.90 -5.63
CA GLU A 4 9.85 -24.81 -4.83
C GLU A 4 10.09 -23.40 -4.26
N PRO A 5 10.57 -23.26 -3.00
CA PRO A 5 10.92 -21.96 -2.43
C PRO A 5 11.96 -21.26 -3.32
N GLY A 6 11.71 -20.00 -3.67
CA GLY A 6 12.65 -19.18 -4.45
C GLY A 6 12.55 -19.34 -5.98
N SER A 7 11.48 -19.95 -6.52
CA SER A 7 11.28 -19.95 -7.97
C SER A 7 11.21 -18.50 -8.53
N PRO A 8 11.80 -18.21 -9.71
CA PRO A 8 11.74 -16.88 -10.32
C PRO A 8 10.31 -16.36 -10.52
N ARG A 9 9.33 -17.26 -10.60
CA ARG A 9 7.92 -16.92 -10.75
C ARG A 9 7.35 -16.22 -9.52
N TYR A 10 7.77 -16.61 -8.32
CA TYR A 10 7.34 -15.92 -7.10
C TYR A 10 7.90 -14.50 -7.07
N ALA A 11 9.20 -14.33 -7.31
CA ALA A 11 9.81 -13.01 -7.37
C ALA A 11 9.16 -12.11 -8.43
N ALA A 12 8.84 -12.66 -9.60
CA ALA A 12 8.17 -11.93 -10.67
C ALA A 12 6.70 -11.57 -10.36
N ALA A 13 6.04 -12.31 -9.48
CA ALA A 13 4.67 -12.03 -9.05
C ALA A 13 4.60 -11.13 -7.80
N SER A 14 5.69 -11.00 -7.06
CA SER A 14 5.73 -10.24 -5.81
C SER A 14 5.87 -8.73 -6.06
N PRO A 15 4.91 -7.89 -5.61
CA PRO A 15 4.96 -6.43 -5.80
C PRO A 15 6.22 -5.80 -5.22
N ILE A 16 6.70 -6.33 -4.08
CA ILE A 16 7.90 -5.82 -3.42
C ILE A 16 9.12 -5.86 -4.35
N THR A 17 9.19 -6.75 -5.35
CA THR A 17 10.33 -6.83 -6.28
C THR A 17 10.49 -5.56 -7.11
N TYR A 18 9.39 -4.86 -7.41
CA TYR A 18 9.35 -3.79 -8.41
C TYR A 18 9.39 -2.38 -7.84
N VAL A 19 9.40 -2.24 -6.51
CA VAL A 19 9.37 -0.92 -5.86
C VAL A 19 10.54 -0.05 -6.30
N ASP A 20 10.23 1.13 -6.82
CA ASP A 20 11.20 2.16 -7.19
C ASP A 20 10.68 3.58 -6.93
N ARG A 21 11.53 4.58 -7.18
CA ARG A 21 11.23 5.99 -6.84
C ARG A 21 10.09 6.63 -7.66
N THR A 22 9.64 5.98 -8.72
CA THR A 22 8.58 6.47 -9.62
C THR A 22 7.19 6.00 -9.18
N ASP A 23 7.12 5.10 -8.21
CA ASP A 23 5.85 4.64 -7.64
C ASP A 23 5.06 5.78 -6.98
N PRO A 24 3.73 5.73 -7.03
CA PRO A 24 2.89 6.74 -6.43
C PRO A 24 2.89 6.65 -4.89
N PRO A 25 2.46 7.73 -4.21
CA PRO A 25 2.22 7.66 -2.78
C PRO A 25 1.33 6.48 -2.39
N THR A 26 1.77 5.67 -1.43
CA THR A 26 1.09 4.41 -1.07
C THR A 26 0.61 4.38 0.39
N LEU A 27 -0.64 4.02 0.62
CA LEU A 27 -1.19 3.69 1.94
C LEU A 27 -1.29 2.18 2.10
N LEU A 28 -0.69 1.64 3.15
CA LEU A 28 -0.77 0.23 3.54
C LEU A 28 -1.62 0.12 4.80
N VAL A 29 -2.44 -0.93 4.88
CA VAL A 29 -3.27 -1.22 6.06
C VAL A 29 -3.20 -2.72 6.33
N ASN A 30 -2.82 -3.10 7.54
CA ASN A 30 -2.80 -4.51 7.93
C ASN A 30 -3.03 -4.67 9.43
N SER A 31 -3.57 -5.82 9.83
CA SER A 31 -3.71 -6.16 11.24
C SER A 31 -2.45 -6.81 11.81
N THR A 32 -2.22 -6.71 13.12
CA THR A 32 -1.03 -7.30 13.76
C THR A 32 -1.08 -8.84 13.85
N HIS A 33 -2.26 -9.44 13.76
CA HIS A 33 -2.49 -10.89 13.83
C HIS A 33 -3.42 -11.36 12.70
N GLU A 34 -2.96 -11.32 11.46
CA GLU A 34 -3.75 -11.49 10.23
C GLU A 34 -3.29 -12.75 9.46
N ILE A 35 -4.13 -13.34 8.59
CA ILE A 35 -3.73 -14.46 7.73
C ILE A 35 -2.64 -14.06 6.71
N VAL A 36 -2.64 -12.81 6.25
CA VAL A 36 -1.53 -12.15 5.56
C VAL A 36 -0.64 -11.51 6.63
N PRO A 37 0.56 -12.06 6.89
CA PRO A 37 1.39 -11.61 8.00
C PRO A 37 1.77 -10.13 7.90
N ILE A 38 1.81 -9.44 9.05
CA ILE A 38 2.15 -8.01 9.15
C ILE A 38 3.53 -7.70 8.58
N GLU A 39 4.45 -8.66 8.64
CA GLU A 39 5.79 -8.60 8.09
C GLU A 39 5.78 -8.25 6.59
N GLN A 40 4.79 -8.73 5.82
CA GLN A 40 4.65 -8.38 4.40
C GLN A 40 4.41 -6.88 4.20
N ALA A 41 3.58 -6.27 5.04
CA ALA A 41 3.29 -4.85 4.98
C ALA A 41 4.48 -4.00 5.49
N LEU A 42 5.16 -4.46 6.55
CA LEU A 42 6.35 -3.82 7.11
C LEU A 42 7.52 -3.82 6.10
N GLU A 43 7.78 -4.95 5.45
CA GLU A 43 8.83 -5.07 4.43
C GLU A 43 8.57 -4.17 3.22
N LEU A 44 7.32 -4.10 2.75
CA LEU A 44 6.95 -3.23 1.64
C LEU A 44 7.06 -1.75 2.04
N ALA A 45 6.58 -1.37 3.23
CA ALA A 45 6.72 -0.01 3.75
C ALA A 45 8.20 0.42 3.81
N HIS A 46 9.06 -0.43 4.38
CA HIS A 46 10.50 -0.18 4.43
C HIS A 46 11.15 -0.03 3.05
N LYS A 47 10.73 -0.84 2.08
CA LYS A 47 11.25 -0.73 0.71
C LYS A 47 10.79 0.57 0.04
N LEU A 48 9.54 0.97 0.22
CA LEU A 48 9.00 2.26 -0.24
C LEU A 48 9.76 3.43 0.39
N GLU A 49 10.02 3.39 1.69
CA GLU A 49 10.81 4.40 2.41
C GLU A 49 12.23 4.52 1.84
N LYS A 50 12.92 3.39 1.65
CA LYS A 50 14.26 3.34 1.03
C LYS A 50 14.28 3.90 -0.40
N ALA A 51 13.22 3.65 -1.17
CA ALA A 51 13.04 4.20 -2.51
C ALA A 51 12.63 5.68 -2.52
N ARG A 52 12.39 6.27 -1.34
CA ARG A 52 11.87 7.64 -1.13
C ARG A 52 10.47 7.87 -1.72
N VAL A 53 9.67 6.81 -1.78
CA VAL A 53 8.25 6.89 -2.14
C VAL A 53 7.45 7.33 -0.90
N PRO A 54 6.65 8.41 -0.96
CA PRO A 54 5.80 8.80 0.16
C PRO A 54 4.85 7.66 0.52
N ASN A 55 4.91 7.18 1.75
CA ASN A 55 4.05 6.07 2.16
C ASN A 55 3.61 6.20 3.62
N ARG A 56 2.62 5.39 3.98
CA ARG A 56 2.16 5.24 5.36
C ARG A 56 1.65 3.81 5.57
N LEU A 57 2.07 3.19 6.66
CA LEU A 57 1.47 1.96 7.17
C LEU A 57 0.51 2.28 8.33
N LEU A 58 -0.71 1.74 8.27
CA LEU A 58 -1.68 1.73 9.36
C LEU A 58 -1.75 0.31 9.93
N GLU A 59 -1.17 0.13 11.11
CA GLU A 59 -1.22 -1.12 11.85
C GLU A 59 -2.49 -1.16 12.71
N LEU A 60 -3.32 -2.18 12.51
CA LEU A 60 -4.56 -2.39 13.25
C LEU A 60 -4.37 -3.48 14.30
N PRO A 61 -4.59 -3.22 15.60
CA PRO A 61 -4.45 -4.25 16.62
C PRO A 61 -5.47 -5.38 16.40
N GLY A 62 -5.04 -6.61 16.69
CA GLY A 62 -5.86 -7.81 16.56
C GLY A 62 -5.81 -8.40 15.15
N SER A 63 -6.93 -9.00 14.71
CA SER A 63 -6.98 -9.91 13.57
C SER A 63 -8.00 -9.52 12.49
N ARG A 64 -8.18 -8.22 12.25
CA ARG A 64 -9.14 -7.74 11.26
C ARG A 64 -8.67 -8.11 9.85
N HIS A 65 -9.44 -8.94 9.17
CA HIS A 65 -9.22 -9.33 7.77
C HIS A 65 -10.24 -8.66 6.84
N ALA A 66 -9.78 -8.20 5.68
CA ALA A 66 -10.62 -7.59 4.65
C ALA A 66 -11.56 -6.48 5.18
N THR A 67 -12.87 -6.63 5.02
CA THR A 67 -13.89 -5.63 5.40
C THR A 67 -13.95 -5.37 6.91
N ALA A 68 -13.45 -6.27 7.75
CA ALA A 68 -13.37 -6.04 9.19
C ALA A 68 -12.46 -4.85 9.56
N SER A 69 -11.57 -4.44 8.65
CA SER A 69 -10.67 -3.29 8.81
C SER A 69 -11.29 -1.97 8.36
N GLU A 70 -12.44 -1.99 7.69
CA GLU A 70 -13.03 -0.85 6.98
C GLU A 70 -13.26 0.36 7.88
N GLU A 71 -13.89 0.16 9.05
CA GLU A 71 -14.18 1.24 10.01
C GLU A 71 -12.92 2.03 10.39
N SER A 72 -11.78 1.34 10.54
CA SER A 72 -10.50 1.97 10.88
C SER A 72 -9.75 2.50 9.65
N ALA A 73 -9.84 1.78 8.53
CA ALA A 73 -9.11 2.09 7.31
C ALA A 73 -9.72 3.25 6.51
N TRP A 74 -11.04 3.37 6.52
CA TRP A 74 -11.77 4.31 5.66
C TRP A 74 -11.40 5.78 5.91
N PRO A 75 -11.38 6.29 7.16
CA PRO A 75 -10.97 7.67 7.42
C PRO A 75 -9.50 7.93 7.03
N ALA A 76 -8.62 6.95 7.21
CA ALA A 76 -7.22 7.06 6.82
C ALA A 76 -7.06 7.11 5.30
N THR A 77 -7.82 6.27 4.58
CA THR A 77 -7.87 6.22 3.11
C THR A 77 -8.31 7.57 2.55
N LEU A 78 -9.43 8.12 3.00
CA LEU A 78 -9.92 9.42 2.53
C LEU A 78 -8.91 10.55 2.78
N ARG A 79 -8.32 10.62 3.98
CA ARG A 79 -7.27 11.62 4.28
C ARG A 79 -6.04 11.47 3.40
N PHE A 80 -5.63 10.23 3.12
CA PHE A 80 -4.48 9.94 2.27
C PHE A 80 -4.73 10.37 0.83
N LEU A 81 -5.88 10.03 0.28
CA LEU A 81 -6.28 10.42 -1.07
C LEU A 81 -6.44 11.93 -1.18
N GLN A 82 -7.10 12.59 -0.22
CA GLN A 82 -7.20 14.06 -0.19
C GLN A 82 -5.82 14.72 -0.21
N ARG A 83 -4.84 14.21 0.54
CA ARG A 83 -3.49 14.78 0.57
C ARG A 83 -2.78 14.70 -0.79
N HIS A 84 -2.93 13.59 -1.51
CA HIS A 84 -2.13 13.31 -2.70
C HIS A 84 -2.86 13.56 -4.02
N LEU A 85 -4.19 13.59 -4.03
CA LEU A 85 -5.01 13.74 -5.24
C LEU A 85 -5.77 15.07 -5.33
N ASN A 86 -5.78 15.91 -4.29
CA ASN A 86 -6.56 17.16 -4.28
C ASN A 86 -5.99 18.30 -5.17
N HIS A 87 -5.35 17.95 -6.29
CA HIS A 87 -4.83 18.89 -7.29
C HIS A 87 -5.68 18.90 -8.58
N TRP A 88 -6.82 18.19 -8.61
CA TRP A 88 -7.75 18.12 -9.75
C TRP A 88 -8.39 19.45 -10.17
N GLN A 89 -8.19 20.54 -9.42
CA GLN A 89 -8.68 21.89 -9.77
C GLN A 89 -7.76 22.67 -10.73
N ARG A 90 -6.69 22.07 -11.27
CA ARG A 90 -5.78 22.73 -12.25
C ARG A 90 -6.02 22.32 -13.71
N ARG A 91 -7.26 22.18 -14.14
CA ARG A 91 -7.56 22.24 -15.59
C ARG A 91 -7.81 23.70 -15.95
N PRO A 92 -7.09 24.29 -16.92
CA PRO A 92 -7.53 25.56 -17.49
C PRO A 92 -8.94 25.32 -18.03
N SER A 93 -9.87 26.21 -17.71
CA SER A 93 -11.17 26.29 -18.35
C SER A 93 -10.94 26.20 -19.86
N LEU A 94 -11.55 25.22 -20.52
CA LEU A 94 -11.74 25.33 -21.96
C LEU A 94 -12.80 26.41 -22.14
N GLU A 95 -12.37 27.66 -22.27
CA GLU A 95 -13.22 28.71 -22.82
C GLU A 95 -13.51 28.33 -24.28
N CYS A 96 -14.79 28.17 -24.61
CA CYS A 96 -15.28 28.05 -25.99
C CYS A 96 -15.38 29.43 -26.64
#